data_AF-A0A0V8EF81-F1
#
_entry.id   AF-A0A0V8EF81-F1
#
_cell.length_a   1.000
_cell.length_b   1.000
_cell.length_c   1.000
_cell.angle_alpha   90.00
_cell.angle_beta   90.00
_cell.angle_gamma   90.00
#
_symmetry.space_group_name_H-M   'P 1'
#
loop_
_entity.id
_entity.type
_entity.pdbx_description
1 polymer ?
#
loop_
_entity_poly.entity_id
_entity_poly.type
_entity_poly.pdbx_seq_one_letter_code
_entity_poly.pdbx_strand_id
1 'polypeptide(L)'
;MSKNVKTIKELADELGTNKTRISRIINKNSIPTQKIKNKIVLENNSVSLIRQYFKNETQLQNETVSILRTELDKAHSHIEKLSNLLDQQQRLALQDKKLLEEYKAEINDLKALKMPSQDTKEEQANSQPQEELETLKEQIRALNDKIKGQEQLNNQVSKKWYQFWK
;
A
#
# COMPACT_ATOMS: atom_id res chain seq x y z
N MET A 1 0.36 -5.56 63.38
CA MET A 1 0.16 -4.93 62.05
C MET A 1 -0.40 -5.99 61.10
N SER A 2 -1.67 -5.87 60.69
CA SER A 2 -2.25 -6.83 59.73
C SER A 2 -1.57 -6.63 58.37
N LYS A 3 -0.88 -7.65 57.85
CA LYS A 3 -0.29 -7.59 56.51
C LYS A 3 -1.44 -7.50 55.50
N ASN A 4 -1.62 -6.35 54.85
CA ASN A 4 -2.56 -6.20 53.76
C ASN A 4 -2.02 -7.00 52.57
N VAL A 5 -2.67 -8.13 52.26
CA VAL A 5 -2.28 -9.05 51.19
C VAL A 5 -3.45 -9.21 50.25
N LYS A 6 -3.19 -9.25 48.94
CA LYS A 6 -4.22 -9.47 47.92
C LYS A 6 -4.05 -10.82 47.26
N THR A 7 -5.14 -11.51 46.99
CA THR A 7 -5.12 -12.73 46.18
C THR A 7 -4.94 -12.39 44.70
N ILE A 8 -4.42 -13.35 43.93
CA ILE A 8 -4.34 -13.22 42.46
C ILE A 8 -5.73 -12.95 41.85
N LYS A 9 -6.80 -13.49 42.44
CA LYS A 9 -8.17 -13.26 41.97
C LYS A 9 -8.55 -11.78 42.11
N GLU A 10 -8.41 -11.22 43.31
CA GLU A 10 -8.77 -9.82 43.58
C GLU A 10 -7.96 -8.87 42.71
N LEU A 11 -6.66 -9.14 42.52
CA LEU A 11 -5.83 -8.31 41.64
C LEU A 11 -6.22 -8.43 40.17
N ALA A 12 -6.62 -9.62 39.71
CA ALA A 12 -7.09 -9.82 38.35
C ALA A 12 -8.40 -9.07 38.11
N ASP A 13 -9.36 -9.19 39.03
CA ASP A 13 -10.66 -8.51 38.96
C ASP A 13 -10.47 -6.98 38.98
N GLU A 14 -9.56 -6.46 39.81
CA GLU A 14 -9.26 -5.03 39.88
C GLU A 14 -8.57 -4.47 38.62
N LEU A 15 -7.64 -5.24 38.04
CA LEU A 15 -6.93 -4.86 36.82
C LEU A 15 -7.71 -5.20 35.54
N GLY A 16 -8.96 -5.65 35.65
CA GLY A 16 -9.80 -6.02 34.51
C GLY A 16 -9.19 -7.15 33.66
N THR A 17 -8.50 -8.10 34.29
CA THR A 17 -7.78 -9.17 33.60
C THR A 17 -8.07 -10.55 34.22
N ASN A 18 -7.42 -11.59 33.72
CA ASN A 18 -7.58 -12.95 34.24
C ASN A 18 -6.42 -13.37 35.14
N LYS A 19 -6.69 -14.33 36.03
CA LYS A 19 -5.70 -14.88 36.97
C LYS A 19 -4.46 -15.41 36.25
N THR A 20 -4.65 -16.04 35.09
CA THR A 20 -3.57 -16.64 34.29
C THR A 20 -2.57 -15.59 33.82
N ARG A 21 -3.03 -14.39 33.42
CA ARG A 21 -2.15 -13.29 33.00
C ARG A 21 -1.33 -12.78 34.18
N ILE A 22 -1.97 -12.59 35.33
CA ILE A 22 -1.27 -12.21 36.57
C ILE A 22 -0.23 -13.28 36.95
N SER A 23 -0.58 -14.57 36.93
CA SER A 23 0.36 -15.67 37.18
C SER A 23 1.53 -15.69 36.20
N ARG A 24 1.31 -15.44 34.91
CA ARG A 24 2.39 -15.34 33.92
C ARG A 24 3.34 -14.17 34.23
N ILE A 25 2.81 -13.01 34.61
CA ILE A 25 3.63 -11.84 34.96
C ILE A 25 4.46 -12.14 36.21
N ILE A 26 3.86 -12.76 37.23
CA ILE A 26 4.55 -13.18 38.44
C ILE A 26 5.72 -14.11 38.10
N ASN A 27 5.47 -15.16 37.31
CA ASN A 27 6.50 -16.14 36.94
C ASN A 27 7.60 -15.53 36.07
N LYS A 28 7.23 -14.67 35.10
CA LYS A 28 8.19 -14.04 34.18
C LYS A 28 9.11 -13.04 34.86
N ASN A 29 8.61 -12.32 35.86
CA ASN A 29 9.35 -11.28 36.57
C ASN A 29 9.83 -11.75 37.96
N SER A 30 9.72 -13.05 38.26
CA SER A 30 10.13 -13.66 39.54
C SER A 30 9.57 -12.91 40.76
N ILE A 31 8.30 -12.51 40.70
CA ILE A 31 7.67 -11.69 41.75
C ILE A 31 7.39 -12.57 42.97
N PRO A 32 7.78 -12.15 44.19
CA PRO A 32 7.58 -12.96 45.39
C PRO A 32 6.09 -13.13 45.70
N THR A 33 5.71 -14.35 46.05
CA THR A 33 4.34 -14.72 46.45
C THR A 33 4.36 -15.50 47.75
N GLN A 34 3.25 -15.49 48.48
CA GLN A 34 3.06 -16.29 49.69
C GLN A 34 1.86 -17.21 49.52
N LYS A 35 1.95 -18.40 50.12
CA LYS A 35 0.82 -19.32 50.17
C LYS A 35 0.20 -19.28 51.56
N ILE A 36 -1.05 -18.83 51.64
CA ILE A 36 -1.82 -18.85 52.90
C ILE A 36 -2.97 -19.84 52.70
N LYS A 37 -2.99 -20.89 53.54
CA LYS A 37 -3.87 -22.07 53.38
C LYS A 37 -3.67 -22.69 51.97
N ASN A 38 -4.68 -22.60 51.11
CA ASN A 38 -4.64 -23.09 49.73
C ASN A 38 -4.76 -21.97 48.68
N LYS A 39 -4.44 -20.73 49.04
CA LYS A 39 -4.50 -19.57 48.14
C LYS A 39 -3.13 -18.89 48.04
N ILE A 40 -2.78 -18.48 46.82
CA ILE A 40 -1.62 -17.62 46.58
C ILE A 40 -2.02 -16.17 46.84
N VAL A 41 -1.26 -15.50 47.69
CA VAL A 41 -1.42 -14.10 48.05
C VAL A 41 -0.15 -13.32 47.74
N LEU A 42 -0.33 -12.04 47.49
CA LEU A 42 0.69 -11.08 47.11
C LEU A 42 0.78 -10.00 48.18
N GLU A 43 2.00 -9.67 48.59
CA GLU A 43 2.25 -8.50 49.42
C GLU A 43 2.13 -7.22 48.59
N ASN A 44 1.96 -6.07 49.26
CA ASN A 44 1.77 -4.77 48.61
C ASN A 44 2.88 -4.42 47.59
N ASN A 45 4.14 -4.78 47.87
CA ASN A 45 5.24 -4.55 46.94
C ASN A 45 5.03 -5.34 45.63
N SER A 46 4.76 -6.65 45.73
CA SER A 46 4.44 -7.50 44.59
C SER A 46 3.25 -6.98 43.77
N VAL A 47 2.20 -6.51 44.45
CA VAL A 47 1.04 -5.88 43.79
C VAL A 47 1.45 -4.61 43.05
N SER A 48 2.30 -3.77 43.64
CA SER A 48 2.79 -2.54 43.01
C SER A 48 3.61 -2.82 41.76
N LEU A 49 4.51 -3.82 41.81
CA LEU A 49 5.31 -4.24 40.65
C LEU A 49 4.42 -4.69 39.50
N ILE A 50 3.37 -5.46 39.79
CA ILE A 50 2.42 -5.90 38.77
C ILE A 50 1.69 -4.70 38.17
N ARG A 51 1.19 -3.75 38.98
CA ARG A 51 0.55 -2.52 38.45
C ARG A 51 1.46 -1.73 37.54
N GLN A 52 2.71 -1.55 37.95
CA GLN A 52 3.72 -0.85 37.16
C GLN A 52 3.95 -1.55 35.82
N TYR A 53 4.02 -2.88 35.82
CA TYR A 53 4.14 -3.66 34.59
C TYR A 53 2.99 -3.38 33.62
N PHE A 54 1.73 -3.43 34.09
CA PHE A 54 0.57 -3.12 33.25
C PHE A 54 0.57 -1.68 32.74
N LYS A 55 0.98 -0.72 33.57
CA LYS A 55 1.09 0.69 33.17
C LYS A 55 2.11 0.85 32.04
N ASN A 56 3.29 0.25 32.17
CA ASN A 56 4.35 0.30 31.17
C ASN A 56 3.93 -0.41 29.88
N GLU A 57 3.29 -1.58 29.98
CA GLU A 57 2.76 -2.32 28.82
C GLU A 57 1.74 -1.49 28.05
N THR A 58 0.83 -0.82 28.76
CA THR A 58 -0.18 0.07 28.16
C THR A 58 0.46 1.28 27.47
N GLN A 59 1.49 1.88 28.08
CA GLN A 59 2.23 2.99 27.47
C GLN A 59 2.92 2.57 26.18
N LEU A 60 3.62 1.44 26.19
CA LEU A 60 4.29 0.91 25.00
C LEU A 60 3.30 0.58 23.88
N GLN A 61 2.14 0.00 24.22
CA GLN A 61 1.06 -0.25 23.27
C GLN A 61 0.54 1.06 22.66
N ASN A 62 0.31 2.10 23.47
CA ASN A 62 -0.15 3.39 22.98
C ASN A 62 0.86 4.06 22.05
N GLU A 63 2.15 4.00 22.39
CA GLU A 63 3.23 4.52 21.53
C GLU A 63 3.28 3.77 20.20
N THR A 64 3.20 2.43 20.24
CA THR A 64 3.16 1.60 19.03
C THR A 64 1.96 1.95 18.15
N VAL A 65 0.77 2.08 18.75
CA VAL A 65 -0.45 2.49 18.03
C VAL A 65 -0.30 3.89 17.44
N SER A 66 0.35 4.82 18.15
CA SER A 66 0.62 6.16 17.64
C SER A 66 1.53 6.12 16.41
N ILE A 67 2.61 5.35 16.46
CA ILE A 67 3.54 5.18 15.33
C ILE A 67 2.78 4.59 14.12
N LEU A 68 2.05 3.49 14.33
CA LEU A 68 1.27 2.84 13.27
C LEU A 68 0.23 3.77 12.64
N ARG A 69 -0.42 4.63 13.44
CA ARG A 69 -1.35 5.66 12.91
C ARG A 69 -0.63 6.65 12.01
N THR A 70 0.52 7.17 12.44
CA THR A 70 1.30 8.11 11.61
C THR A 70 1.81 7.49 10.31
N GLU A 71 2.19 6.22 10.34
CA GLU A 71 2.61 5.49 9.13
C GLU A 71 1.43 5.24 8.19
N LEU A 72 0.27 4.90 8.74
CA LEU A 72 -0.96 4.74 7.97
C LEU A 72 -1.38 6.05 7.28
N ASP A 73 -1.30 7.18 7.98
CA ASP A 73 -1.60 8.50 7.40
C ASP A 73 -0.63 8.86 6.27
N LYS A 74 0.66 8.55 6.42
CA LYS A 74 1.66 8.73 5.36
C LYS A 74 1.36 7.84 4.15
N ALA A 75 0.97 6.58 4.37
CA ALA A 75 0.59 5.67 3.29
C ALA A 75 -0.65 6.17 2.55
N HIS A 76 -1.67 6.65 3.26
CA HIS A 76 -2.85 7.27 2.65
C HIS A 76 -2.50 8.50 1.80
N SER A 77 -1.65 9.40 2.32
CA SER A 77 -1.19 10.56 1.55
C SER A 77 -0.41 10.16 0.29
N HIS A 78 0.37 9.08 0.35
CA HIS A 78 1.07 8.57 -0.82
C HIS A 78 0.11 7.98 -1.86
N ILE A 79 -0.90 7.22 -1.42
CA ILE A 79 -1.95 6.67 -2.29
C ILE A 79 -2.72 7.80 -2.99
N GLU A 80 -3.08 8.86 -2.28
CA GLU A 80 -3.76 10.02 -2.86
C GLU A 80 -2.92 10.71 -3.94
N LYS A 81 -1.61 10.90 -3.69
CA LYS A 81 -0.68 11.46 -4.69
C LYS A 81 -0.60 10.57 -5.94
N LEU A 82 -0.48 9.26 -5.77
CA LEU A 82 -0.45 8.32 -6.90
C LEU A 82 -1.77 8.32 -7.68
N SER A 83 -2.92 8.39 -6.99
CA SER A 83 -4.22 8.50 -7.63
C SER A 83 -4.33 9.76 -8.48
N ASN A 84 -3.90 10.91 -7.96
CA ASN A 84 -3.91 12.16 -8.70
C ASN A 84 -3.00 12.13 -9.93
N LEU A 85 -1.80 11.52 -9.82
CA LEU A 85 -0.89 11.36 -10.96
C LEU A 85 -1.47 10.43 -12.04
N LEU A 86 -2.15 9.35 -11.62
CA LEU A 86 -2.81 8.44 -12.55
C LEU A 86 -3.94 9.15 -13.30
N ASP A 87 -4.76 9.93 -12.61
CA ASP A 87 -5.82 10.72 -13.21
C ASP A 87 -5.26 11.77 -14.20
N GLN A 88 -4.14 12.42 -13.86
CA GLN A 88 -3.45 13.33 -14.76
C GLN A 88 -2.95 12.61 -16.01
N GLN A 89 -2.34 11.43 -15.86
CA GLN A 89 -1.87 10.63 -16.98
C GLN A 89 -3.01 10.20 -17.91
N GLN A 90 -4.16 9.80 -17.36
CA GLN A 90 -5.35 9.47 -18.14
C GLN A 90 -5.87 10.67 -18.93
N ARG A 91 -5.90 11.87 -18.33
CA ARG A 91 -6.31 13.11 -19.01
C ARG A 91 -5.37 13.46 -20.17
N LEU A 92 -4.06 13.37 -19.96
CA LEU A 92 -3.07 13.62 -21.02
C LEU A 92 -3.23 12.63 -22.17
N ALA A 93 -3.37 11.33 -21.87
CA ALA A 93 -3.60 10.30 -22.89
C ALA A 93 -4.85 10.57 -23.74
N LEU A 94 -5.92 11.12 -23.13
CA LEU A 94 -7.13 11.52 -23.86
C LEU A 94 -6.90 12.75 -24.74
N GLN A 95 -6.08 13.71 -24.31
CA GLN A 95 -5.70 14.87 -25.13
C GLN A 95 -4.85 14.44 -26.33
N ASP A 96 -3.82 13.63 -26.09
CA ASP A 96 -2.96 13.08 -27.15
C ASP A 96 -3.76 12.29 -28.17
N LYS A 97 -4.73 11.48 -27.71
CA LYS A 97 -5.63 10.74 -28.60
C LYS A 97 -6.43 11.66 -29.53
N LYS A 98 -6.98 12.75 -28.99
CA LYS A 98 -7.75 13.73 -29.80
C LYS A 98 -6.87 14.42 -30.83
N LEU A 99 -5.69 14.88 -30.41
CA LEU A 99 -4.73 15.53 -31.30
C LEU A 99 -4.29 14.60 -32.45
N LEU A 100 -4.06 13.32 -32.16
CA LEU A 100 -3.75 12.31 -33.18
C LEU A 100 -4.91 12.05 -34.14
N GLU A 101 -6.16 12.19 -33.69
CA GLU A 101 -7.35 12.04 -34.52
C GLU A 101 -7.53 13.27 -35.44
N GLU A 102 -7.30 14.47 -34.92
CA GLU A 102 -7.28 15.73 -35.69
C GLU A 102 -6.21 15.68 -36.79
N TYR A 103 -4.97 15.31 -36.47
CA TYR A 103 -3.91 15.20 -37.48
C TYR A 103 -4.23 14.15 -38.55
N LYS A 104 -4.87 13.04 -38.20
CA LYS A 104 -5.29 12.02 -39.18
C LYS A 104 -6.36 12.56 -40.12
N ALA A 105 -7.32 13.33 -39.61
CA ALA A 105 -8.35 13.96 -40.41
C ALA A 105 -7.76 15.01 -41.36
N GLU A 106 -6.89 15.90 -40.85
CA GLU A 106 -6.24 16.94 -41.65
C GLU A 106 -5.37 16.34 -42.76
N ILE A 107 -4.61 15.26 -42.49
CA ILE A 107 -3.87 14.53 -43.51
C ILE A 107 -4.81 13.97 -44.60
N ASN A 108 -5.98 13.47 -44.22
CA ASN A 108 -6.95 12.94 -45.19
C ASN A 108 -7.54 14.05 -46.07
N ASP A 109 -7.90 15.19 -45.47
CA ASP A 109 -8.44 16.34 -46.20
C ASP A 109 -7.39 16.93 -47.15
N LEU A 110 -6.14 17.07 -46.70
CA LEU A 110 -5.02 17.52 -47.53
C LEU A 110 -4.76 16.57 -48.70
N LYS A 111 -4.89 15.25 -48.50
CA LYS A 111 -4.79 14.26 -49.58
C LYS A 111 -5.92 14.38 -50.60
N ALA A 112 -7.14 14.70 -50.15
CA ALA A 112 -8.28 14.92 -51.04
C ALA A 112 -8.17 16.22 -51.84
N LEU A 113 -7.60 17.28 -51.23
CA LEU A 113 -7.34 18.56 -51.88
C LEU A 113 -6.20 18.49 -52.91
N LYS A 114 -5.20 17.62 -52.69
CA LYS A 114 -4.13 17.33 -53.65
C LYS A 114 -4.68 16.46 -54.80
N MET A 115 -5.50 17.05 -55.68
CA MET A 115 -5.93 16.40 -56.93
C MET A 115 -4.72 15.97 -57.77
N PRO A 116 -4.71 14.79 -58.43
CA PRO A 116 -3.66 14.44 -59.36
C PRO A 116 -3.82 15.30 -60.61
N SER A 117 -3.06 16.38 -60.71
CA SER A 117 -2.92 17.14 -61.95
C SER A 117 -1.45 17.22 -62.31
N GLN A 118 -1.14 16.48 -63.38
CA GLN A 118 0.03 16.49 -64.24
C GLN A 118 1.23 15.58 -63.88
N ASP A 119 1.32 14.53 -64.70
CA ASP A 119 2.54 13.90 -65.21
C ASP A 119 3.72 14.88 -65.33
N THR A 120 4.51 15.06 -64.27
CA THR A 120 5.89 15.51 -64.43
C THR A 120 6.74 15.01 -63.26
N LYS A 121 7.44 13.89 -63.47
CA LYS A 121 8.68 13.48 -62.80
C LYS A 121 8.87 13.99 -61.34
N GLU A 122 8.17 13.41 -60.37
CA GLU A 122 8.43 13.62 -58.93
C GLU A 122 8.74 12.30 -58.19
N GLU A 123 9.30 11.31 -58.89
CA GLU A 123 9.54 9.96 -58.35
C GLU A 123 10.74 9.83 -57.40
N GLN A 124 11.37 10.94 -56.99
CA GLN A 124 12.62 10.89 -56.18
C GLN A 124 12.59 11.63 -54.84
N ALA A 125 11.53 12.35 -54.47
CA ALA A 125 11.50 13.11 -53.21
C ALA A 125 10.51 12.58 -52.14
N ASN A 126 9.66 11.60 -52.49
CA ASN A 126 8.55 11.16 -51.62
C ASN A 126 8.83 9.87 -50.82
N SER A 127 9.87 9.10 -51.16
CA SER A 127 10.19 7.82 -50.52
C SER A 127 10.80 7.95 -49.11
N GLN A 128 11.61 8.98 -48.87
CA GLN A 128 12.23 9.21 -47.55
C GLN A 128 11.22 9.43 -46.41
N PRO A 129 10.27 10.39 -46.51
CA PRO A 129 9.30 10.59 -45.43
C PRO A 129 8.32 9.40 -45.28
N GLN A 130 8.12 8.58 -46.31
CA GLN A 130 7.30 7.37 -46.21
C GLN A 130 8.00 6.21 -45.49
N GLU A 131 9.30 6.00 -45.73
CA GLU A 131 10.10 5.02 -44.97
C GLU A 131 10.28 5.43 -43.51
N GLU A 132 10.51 6.72 -43.24
CA GLU A 132 10.54 7.25 -41.87
C GLU A 132 9.18 7.08 -41.17
N LEU A 133 8.08 7.26 -41.89
CA LEU A 133 6.73 7.05 -41.34
C LEU A 133 6.48 5.57 -41.02
N GLU A 134 6.87 4.64 -41.90
CA GLU A 134 6.68 3.21 -41.67
C GLU A 134 7.59 2.70 -40.54
N THR A 135 8.84 3.17 -40.45
CA THR A 135 9.74 2.84 -39.33
C THR A 135 9.24 3.41 -38.00
N LEU A 136 8.72 4.64 -37.97
CA LEU A 136 8.06 5.22 -36.78
C LEU A 136 6.83 4.41 -36.37
N LYS A 137 6.03 3.97 -37.34
CA LYS A 137 4.81 3.19 -37.11
C LYS A 137 5.13 1.78 -36.61
N GLU A 138 6.22 1.18 -37.06
CA GLU A 138 6.78 -0.06 -36.53
C GLU A 138 7.33 0.12 -35.12
N GLN A 139 8.05 1.20 -34.84
CA GLN A 139 8.51 1.52 -33.48
C GLN A 139 7.33 1.72 -32.51
N ILE A 140 6.28 2.43 -32.94
CA ILE A 140 5.05 2.59 -32.17
C ILE A 140 4.37 1.24 -31.94
N ARG A 141 4.31 0.36 -32.95
CA ARG A 141 3.76 -1.00 -32.80
C ARG A 141 4.56 -1.83 -31.79
N ALA A 142 5.89 -1.82 -31.90
CA ALA A 142 6.78 -2.54 -31.01
C ALA A 142 6.70 -2.02 -29.56
N LEU A 143 6.57 -0.72 -29.36
CA LEU A 143 6.33 -0.13 -28.03
C LEU A 143 4.96 -0.53 -27.47
N ASN A 144 3.92 -0.51 -28.29
CA ASN A 144 2.57 -0.87 -27.85
C ASN A 144 2.47 -2.37 -27.48
N ASP A 145 3.16 -3.24 -28.22
CA ASP A 145 3.25 -4.67 -27.90
C ASP A 145 4.01 -4.92 -26.59
N LYS A 146 5.08 -4.14 -26.31
CA LYS A 146 5.77 -4.18 -25.01
C LYS A 146 4.87 -3.74 -23.86
N ILE A 147 4.07 -2.69 -24.06
CA ILE A 147 3.09 -2.20 -23.08
C ILE A 147 2.05 -3.29 -22.79
N LYS A 148 1.46 -3.89 -23.84
CA LYS A 148 0.51 -5.01 -23.71
C LYS A 148 1.12 -6.21 -22.98
N GLY A 149 2.37 -6.56 -23.28
CA GLY A 149 3.09 -7.63 -22.60
C GLY A 149 3.29 -7.34 -21.11
N GLN A 150 3.62 -6.09 -20.75
CA GLN A 150 3.67 -5.66 -19.37
C GLN A 150 2.31 -5.75 -18.66
N GLU A 151 1.22 -5.32 -19.30
CA GLU A 151 -0.14 -5.42 -18.72
C GLU A 151 -0.56 -6.88 -18.46
N GLN A 152 -0.20 -7.80 -19.35
CA GLN A 152 -0.49 -9.23 -19.17
C GLN A 152 0.30 -9.82 -17.99
N LEU A 153 1.59 -9.49 -17.88
CA LEU A 153 2.42 -9.90 -16.75
C LEU A 153 1.87 -9.32 -15.43
N ASN A 154 1.50 -8.04 -15.42
CA ASN A 154 0.96 -7.39 -14.23
C ASN A 154 -0.39 -8.01 -13.81
N ASN A 155 -1.28 -8.31 -14.75
CA ASN A 155 -2.53 -9.01 -14.48
C ASN A 155 -2.32 -10.44 -13.95
N GLN A 156 -1.30 -11.15 -14.43
CA GLN A 156 -0.98 -12.49 -13.96
C GLN A 156 -0.39 -12.48 -12.55
N VAL A 157 0.50 -11.52 -12.25
CA VAL A 157 1.06 -11.31 -10.91
C VAL A 157 -0.06 -10.89 -9.95
N SER A 158 -0.94 -9.97 -10.36
CA SER A 158 -2.09 -9.52 -9.57
C SER A 158 -3.06 -10.68 -9.22
N LYS A 159 -3.35 -11.58 -10.17
CA LYS A 159 -4.14 -12.80 -9.90
C LYS A 159 -3.47 -13.74 -8.91
N LYS A 160 -2.15 -13.94 -9.01
CA LYS A 160 -1.39 -14.76 -8.05
C LYS A 160 -1.36 -14.14 -6.66
N TRP A 161 -1.24 -12.82 -6.57
CA TRP A 161 -1.36 -12.08 -5.32
C TRP A 161 -2.75 -12.26 -4.71
N TYR A 162 -3.83 -12.12 -5.48
CA TYR A 162 -5.20 -12.29 -4.96
C TYR A 162 -5.46 -13.71 -4.41
N GLN A 163 -4.85 -14.74 -5.00
CA GLN A 163 -4.93 -16.12 -4.50
C GLN A 163 -4.13 -16.35 -3.22
N PHE A 164 -3.07 -15.58 -2.98
CA PHE A 164 -2.24 -15.68 -1.77
C PHE A 164 -2.93 -15.11 -0.52
N TRP A 165 -3.92 -14.23 -0.71
CA TRP A 165 -4.68 -13.59 0.37
C TRP A 165 -6.04 -14.26 0.67
N LYS A 166 -6.37 -15.35 -0.01
CA LYS A 166 -7.61 -16.13 0.19
C LYS A 166 -7.33 -17.41 0.97
#